data_AF-A0A250JVJ5-F1
#
_entry.id   AF-A0A250JVJ5-F1
#
_cell.length_a   1.000
_cell.length_b   1.000
_cell.length_c   1.000
_cell.angle_alpha   90.00
_cell.angle_beta   90.00
_cell.angle_gamma   90.00
#
_symmetry.space_group_name_H-M   'P 1'
#
loop_
_entity.id
_entity.type
_entity.pdbx_description
1 polymer ?
#
loop_
_entity_poly.entity_id
_entity_poly.type
_entity_poly.pdbx_seq_one_letter_code
_entity_poly.pdbx_strand_id
1 'polypeptide(L)'
;MKKPTFASLVLTLLALLAPGCSSSATSAPSRRAVSAPALAAAPTCQDALSCCLQRHPADTQRCGLSSEDAVAYLTSMQAREAKPDDELKQRCLRVHSRCKDAGTGRWTGDCNACLARCARERDWPYAVCHRP
;
A
#
# COMPACT_ATOMS: atom_id res chain seq x y z
N MET A 1 37.09 -23.08 47.28
CA MET A 1 36.88 -24.16 46.29
C MET A 1 35.96 -25.22 46.89
N LYS A 2 34.72 -25.33 46.41
CA LYS A 2 33.84 -26.51 46.58
C LYS A 2 32.67 -26.35 45.59
N LYS A 3 32.64 -27.18 44.54
CA LYS A 3 31.43 -27.47 43.75
C LYS A 3 31.06 -28.91 44.09
N PRO A 4 29.81 -29.19 44.44
CA PRO A 4 29.02 -30.13 43.64
C PRO A 4 27.50 -29.75 43.72
N THR A 5 26.52 -30.24 42.96
CA THR A 5 26.38 -31.27 41.93
C THR A 5 25.08 -30.93 41.19
N PHE A 6 25.11 -30.95 39.86
CA PHE A 6 23.90 -31.02 39.03
C PHE A 6 23.37 -32.45 39.10
N ALA A 7 22.20 -32.69 39.72
CA ALA A 7 21.26 -33.79 39.41
C ALA A 7 20.31 -34.01 40.60
N SER A 8 19.15 -33.36 40.58
CA SER A 8 17.88 -33.82 41.17
C SER A 8 16.98 -32.63 41.45
N LEU A 9 16.18 -32.27 40.45
CA LEU A 9 14.78 -31.83 40.59
C LEU A 9 14.30 -31.39 39.20
N VAL A 10 14.37 -32.32 38.26
CA VAL A 10 13.38 -32.39 37.18
C VAL A 10 12.10 -32.89 37.86
N LEU A 11 10.96 -32.27 37.55
CA LEU A 11 9.64 -32.38 38.20
C LEU A 11 9.36 -31.37 39.33
N THR A 12 9.06 -30.14 38.93
CA THR A 12 7.91 -29.43 39.52
C THR A 12 7.15 -28.70 38.41
N LEU A 13 5.99 -29.28 38.13
CA LEU A 13 4.85 -28.82 37.35
C LEU A 13 4.85 -27.37 36.88
N LEU A 14 4.63 -27.24 35.56
CA LEU A 14 3.83 -26.19 34.96
C LEU A 14 2.60 -25.91 35.82
N ALA A 15 2.55 -24.73 36.43
CA ALA A 15 1.34 -24.18 37.00
C ALA A 15 1.31 -22.67 36.76
N LEU A 16 0.34 -22.30 35.92
CA LEU A 16 -0.45 -21.07 35.96
C LEU A 16 0.17 -19.82 35.30
N LEU A 17 -0.42 -19.55 34.14
CA LEU A 17 -0.43 -18.27 33.43
C LEU A 17 -0.84 -17.15 34.39
N ALA A 18 0.04 -16.16 34.57
CA ALA A 18 -0.35 -14.88 35.14
C ALA A 18 -1.04 -14.02 34.06
N PRO A 19 -2.28 -13.57 34.26
CA PRO A 19 -2.90 -12.53 33.42
C PRO A 19 -2.25 -11.17 33.72
N GLY A 20 -2.06 -10.36 32.68
CA GLY A 20 -1.43 -9.05 32.76
C GLY A 20 -2.24 -8.01 33.55
N CYS A 21 -1.53 -6.98 34.02
CA CYS A 21 -2.12 -5.74 34.49
C CYS A 21 -1.16 -4.57 34.19
N SER A 22 -1.38 -3.89 33.07
CA SER A 22 -1.02 -2.48 32.93
C SER A 22 -2.29 -1.77 32.50
N SER A 23 -2.89 -1.08 33.47
CA SER A 23 -4.07 -0.24 33.31
C SER A 23 -3.69 1.05 32.58
N SER A 24 -4.31 1.29 31.42
CA SER A 24 -4.65 2.64 30.97
C SER A 24 -6.16 2.71 30.89
N ALA A 25 -6.74 3.60 31.69
CA ALA A 25 -8.17 3.76 31.87
C ALA A 25 -8.76 4.67 30.77
N THR A 26 -9.66 4.14 29.95
CA THR A 26 -10.80 4.90 29.40
C THR A 26 -11.97 3.95 29.12
N SER A 27 -13.02 4.07 29.94
CA SER A 27 -14.46 3.82 29.70
C SER A 27 -14.91 2.60 28.86
N ALA A 28 -15.62 1.66 29.49
CA ALA A 28 -16.52 0.70 28.83
C ALA A 28 -17.91 1.37 28.55
N PRO A 29 -18.78 0.85 27.64
CA PRO A 29 -19.28 -0.53 27.70
C PRO A 29 -19.40 -1.30 26.37
N SER A 30 -19.47 -2.62 26.55
CA SER A 30 -20.09 -3.64 25.69
C SER A 30 -19.24 -4.30 24.59
N ARG A 31 -19.15 -5.61 24.74
CA ARG A 31 -18.34 -6.56 23.97
C ARG A 31 -19.00 -6.89 22.63
N ARG A 32 -18.20 -6.87 21.57
CA ARG A 32 -18.01 -8.08 20.75
C ARG A 32 -16.52 -8.27 20.52
N ALA A 33 -15.95 -9.18 21.29
CA ALA A 33 -14.70 -9.82 20.95
C ALA A 33 -14.95 -10.65 19.68
N VAL A 34 -14.45 -10.18 18.54
CA VAL A 34 -14.20 -11.02 17.38
C VAL A 34 -12.69 -11.21 17.32
N SER A 35 -12.32 -12.47 17.38
CA SER A 35 -10.97 -13.03 17.37
C SER A 35 -10.06 -12.39 16.33
N ALA A 36 -8.85 -12.04 16.74
CA ALA A 36 -7.69 -11.92 15.85
C ALA A 36 -6.64 -12.92 16.38
N PRO A 37 -5.84 -13.59 15.52
CA PRO A 37 -5.40 -13.07 14.22
C PRO A 37 -5.65 -14.04 13.07
N ALA A 38 -6.36 -13.60 12.04
CA ALA A 38 -6.01 -14.11 10.72
C ALA A 38 -4.63 -13.55 10.39
N LEU A 39 -3.67 -14.42 10.09
CA LEU A 39 -2.41 -14.11 9.41
C LEU A 39 -2.74 -13.54 8.02
N ALA A 40 -3.31 -12.34 7.97
CA ALA A 40 -3.30 -11.48 6.81
C ALA A 40 -2.14 -10.53 7.05
N ALA A 41 -1.34 -10.30 6.01
CA ALA A 41 -0.21 -9.38 6.00
C ALA A 41 -0.43 -8.19 6.94
N ALA A 42 0.58 -7.86 7.76
CA ALA A 42 0.57 -6.66 8.59
C ALA A 42 0.01 -5.52 7.72
N PRO A 43 -1.08 -4.86 8.16
CA PRO A 43 -1.77 -3.96 7.27
C PRO A 43 -0.80 -2.84 6.93
N THR A 44 -0.55 -2.63 5.63
CA THR A 44 0.40 -1.62 5.12
C THR A 44 -0.08 -0.19 5.36
N CYS A 45 -1.27 -0.05 5.97
CA CYS A 45 -1.86 1.21 6.35
C CYS A 45 -0.96 1.97 7.36
N GLN A 46 -0.89 3.28 7.16
CA GLN A 46 -0.06 4.18 7.98
C GLN A 46 -0.86 4.89 9.08
N ASP A 47 -2.18 4.87 8.99
CA ASP A 47 -3.09 5.59 9.88
C ASP A 47 -4.43 4.81 10.04
N ALA A 48 -5.19 5.12 11.09
CA ALA A 48 -6.42 4.40 11.40
C ALA A 48 -7.46 4.48 10.26
N LEU A 49 -7.46 5.57 9.49
CA LEU A 49 -8.35 5.78 8.37
C LEU A 49 -7.97 4.90 7.19
N SER A 50 -6.68 4.89 6.81
CA SER A 50 -6.17 3.99 5.76
C SER A 50 -6.35 2.52 6.12
N CYS A 51 -6.20 2.14 7.40
CA CYS A 51 -6.44 0.77 7.85
C CYS A 51 -7.91 0.36 7.73
N CYS A 52 -8.82 1.27 8.06
CA CYS A 52 -10.26 1.01 7.92
C CYS A 52 -10.64 0.84 6.46
N LEU A 53 -10.15 1.73 5.58
CA LEU A 53 -10.45 1.70 4.15
C LEU A 53 -9.90 0.45 3.45
N GLN A 54 -8.69 0.01 3.81
CA GLN A 54 -8.11 -1.22 3.27
C GLN A 54 -8.94 -2.46 3.64
N ARG A 55 -9.61 -2.43 4.80
CA ARG A 55 -10.51 -3.50 5.26
C ARG A 55 -11.93 -3.37 4.68
N HIS A 56 -12.35 -2.17 4.31
CA HIS A 56 -13.69 -1.85 3.82
C HIS A 56 -13.67 -0.99 2.54
N PRO A 57 -13.07 -1.46 1.43
CA PRO A 57 -12.84 -0.64 0.24
C PRO A 57 -14.13 -0.21 -0.49
N ALA A 58 -15.23 -0.95 -0.31
CA ALA A 58 -16.52 -0.66 -0.92
C ALA A 58 -17.42 0.26 -0.07
N ASP A 59 -17.04 0.56 1.18
CA ASP A 59 -17.88 1.28 2.14
C ASP A 59 -17.03 2.27 2.96
N THR A 60 -16.76 3.43 2.35
CA THR A 60 -15.93 4.49 2.94
C THR A 60 -16.63 5.26 4.06
N GLN A 61 -17.98 5.30 4.04
CA GLN A 61 -18.80 5.90 5.10
C GLN A 61 -18.57 5.20 6.43
N ARG A 62 -18.39 3.87 6.41
CA ARG A 62 -18.07 3.07 7.59
C ARG A 62 -16.76 3.49 8.28
N CYS A 63 -15.87 4.14 7.54
CA CYS A 63 -14.62 4.68 8.05
C CYS A 63 -14.68 6.17 8.39
N GLY A 64 -15.87 6.79 8.29
CA GLY A 64 -16.09 8.19 8.61
C GLY A 64 -15.72 9.17 7.51
N LEU A 65 -15.44 8.72 6.27
CA LEU A 65 -15.34 9.62 5.13
C LEU A 65 -16.70 9.81 4.49
N SER A 66 -17.09 11.06 4.26
CA SER A 66 -18.19 11.41 3.35
C SER A 66 -17.85 10.96 1.91
N SER A 67 -18.86 10.80 1.04
CA SER A 67 -18.64 10.32 -0.34
C SER A 67 -17.79 11.29 -1.16
N GLU A 68 -17.88 12.58 -0.85
CA GLU A 68 -17.09 13.66 -1.46
C GLU A 68 -15.62 13.65 -0.97
N ASP A 69 -15.41 13.49 0.33
CA ASP A 69 -14.06 13.41 0.90
C ASP A 69 -13.35 12.09 0.55
N ALA A 70 -14.12 11.03 0.31
CA ALA A 70 -13.59 9.72 -0.08
C ALA A 70 -12.79 9.80 -1.39
N VAL A 71 -13.28 10.54 -2.39
CA VAL A 71 -12.57 10.69 -3.67
C VAL A 71 -11.25 11.45 -3.48
N ALA A 72 -11.28 12.56 -2.73
CA ALA A 72 -10.09 13.35 -2.44
C ALA A 72 -9.05 12.54 -1.67
N TYR A 73 -9.47 11.80 -0.63
CA TYR A 73 -8.59 10.97 0.17
C TYR A 73 -7.98 9.83 -0.65
N LEU A 74 -8.79 9.07 -1.41
CA LEU A 74 -8.29 7.97 -2.24
C LEU A 74 -7.34 8.47 -3.33
N THR A 75 -7.62 9.61 -3.94
CA THR A 75 -6.71 10.26 -4.90
C THR A 75 -5.37 10.62 -4.24
N SER A 76 -5.41 11.15 -3.02
CA SER A 76 -4.19 11.48 -2.27
C SER A 76 -3.37 10.23 -1.90
N MET A 77 -4.03 9.12 -1.55
CA MET A 77 -3.34 7.85 -1.29
C MET A 77 -2.67 7.32 -2.55
N GLN A 78 -3.39 7.29 -3.68
CA GLN A 78 -2.83 6.87 -4.96
C GLN A 78 -1.61 7.72 -5.38
N ALA A 79 -1.66 9.03 -5.15
CA ALA A 79 -0.53 9.92 -5.43
C ALA A 79 0.69 9.61 -4.53
N ARG A 80 0.49 9.18 -3.29
CA ARG A 80 1.57 8.78 -2.38
C ARG A 80 2.14 7.40 -2.70
N GLU A 81 1.30 6.51 -3.23
CA GLU A 81 1.70 5.15 -3.64
C GLU A 81 2.30 5.10 -5.05
N ALA A 82 2.10 6.14 -5.85
CA ALA A 82 2.67 6.24 -7.20
C ALA A 82 4.20 6.19 -7.14
N LYS A 83 4.78 5.17 -7.76
CA LYS A 83 6.23 5.08 -7.86
C LYS A 83 6.74 6.06 -8.93
N PRO A 84 7.97 6.59 -8.81
CA PRO A 84 8.57 7.43 -9.85
C PRO A 84 8.56 6.78 -11.25
N ASP A 85 8.66 5.46 -11.31
CA ASP A 85 8.58 4.71 -12.56
C ASP A 85 7.15 4.60 -13.12
N ASP A 86 6.13 4.63 -12.26
CA ASP A 86 4.73 4.70 -12.68
C ASP A 86 4.42 6.06 -13.31
N GLU A 87 4.91 7.15 -12.71
CA GLU A 87 4.75 8.49 -13.30
C GLU A 87 5.43 8.62 -14.66
N LEU A 88 6.65 8.07 -14.80
CA LEU A 88 7.36 8.01 -16.06
C LEU A 88 6.57 7.20 -17.10
N LYS A 89 6.09 6.02 -16.71
CA LYS A 89 5.29 5.16 -17.59
C LYS A 89 4.02 5.89 -18.04
N GLN A 90 3.32 6.54 -17.12
CA GLN A 90 2.13 7.34 -17.43
C GLN A 90 2.46 8.50 -18.37
N ARG A 91 3.61 9.18 -18.19
CA ARG A 91 4.07 10.22 -19.11
C ARG A 91 4.28 9.67 -20.53
N CYS A 92 5.01 8.57 -20.68
CA CYS A 92 5.22 7.95 -21.98
C CYS A 92 3.90 7.48 -22.62
N LEU A 93 2.99 6.90 -21.83
CA LEU A 93 1.69 6.44 -22.31
C LEU A 93 0.79 7.58 -22.79
N ARG A 94 0.79 8.74 -22.12
CA ARG A 94 0.04 9.93 -22.56
C ARG A 94 0.50 10.44 -23.92
N VAL A 95 1.79 10.35 -24.22
CA VAL A 95 2.32 10.78 -25.52
C VAL A 95 2.05 9.72 -26.58
N HIS A 96 2.17 8.43 -26.22
CA HIS A 96 1.81 7.32 -27.09
C HIS A 96 0.34 7.35 -27.53
N SER A 97 -0.60 7.66 -26.63
CA SER A 97 -2.01 7.78 -27.00
C SER A 97 -2.20 8.91 -28.03
N ARG A 98 -1.58 10.07 -27.81
CA ARG A 98 -1.59 11.18 -28.78
C ARG A 98 -0.98 10.78 -30.12
N CYS A 99 0.07 9.95 -30.11
CA CYS A 99 0.68 9.41 -31.32
C CYS A 99 -0.30 8.52 -32.10
N LYS A 100 -1.00 7.62 -31.39
CA LYS A 100 -2.03 6.77 -31.99
C LYS A 100 -3.24 7.55 -32.52
N ASP A 101 -3.70 8.54 -31.75
CA ASP A 101 -4.92 9.29 -32.04
C ASP A 101 -4.71 10.30 -33.19
N ALA A 102 -3.55 10.96 -33.26
CA ALA A 102 -3.27 11.97 -34.28
C ALA A 102 -2.83 11.39 -35.63
N GLY A 103 -2.62 10.07 -35.72
CA GLY A 103 -2.14 9.42 -36.95
C GLY A 103 -0.78 9.98 -37.44
N THR A 104 -0.54 9.87 -38.75
CA THR A 104 0.74 10.25 -39.39
C THR A 104 0.94 11.76 -39.60
N GLY A 105 -0.01 12.60 -39.17
CA GLY A 105 0.06 14.05 -39.42
C GLY A 105 1.04 14.79 -38.51
N ARG A 106 1.04 14.47 -37.21
CA ARG A 106 1.85 15.15 -36.18
C ARG A 106 2.98 14.28 -35.62
N TRP A 107 2.96 12.99 -35.89
CA TRP A 107 3.93 12.03 -35.36
C TRP A 107 4.60 11.29 -36.50
N THR A 108 5.88 11.00 -36.31
CA THR A 108 6.74 10.34 -37.28
C THR A 108 7.17 8.98 -36.72
N GLY A 109 7.24 7.95 -37.57
CA GLY A 109 7.68 6.61 -37.14
C GLY A 109 6.61 5.77 -36.43
N ASP A 110 7.04 4.63 -35.90
CA ASP A 110 6.16 3.68 -35.19
C ASP A 110 5.97 4.10 -33.72
N CYS A 111 4.73 4.41 -33.34
CA CYS A 111 4.40 4.85 -31.98
C CYS A 111 4.84 3.86 -30.90
N ASN A 112 4.81 2.55 -31.16
CA ASN A 112 5.20 1.53 -30.17
C ASN A 112 6.73 1.49 -30.00
N ALA A 113 7.50 1.65 -31.08
CA ALA A 113 8.94 1.80 -31.03
C ALA A 113 9.35 3.04 -30.21
N CYS A 114 8.63 4.15 -30.39
CA CYS A 114 8.81 5.37 -29.61
C CYS A 114 8.49 5.16 -28.12
N LEU A 115 7.41 4.44 -27.79
CA LEU A 115 7.05 4.10 -26.41
C LEU A 115 8.12 3.23 -25.74
N ALA A 116 8.62 2.21 -26.43
CA ALA A 116 9.67 1.34 -25.92
C ALA A 116 10.97 2.11 -25.64
N ARG A 117 11.27 3.11 -26.47
CA ARG A 117 12.42 4.00 -26.28
C ARG A 117 12.22 4.93 -25.09
N CYS A 118 11.04 5.53 -24.96
CA CYS A 118 10.68 6.39 -23.82
C CYS A 118 10.81 5.66 -22.47
N ALA A 119 10.39 4.39 -22.41
CA ALA A 119 10.55 3.58 -21.21
C ALA A 119 12.03 3.33 -20.82
N ARG A 120 12.95 3.28 -21.79
CA ARG A 120 14.39 3.07 -21.54
C ARG A 120 15.14 4.37 -21.26
N GLU A 121 14.92 5.39 -22.10
CA GLU A 121 15.63 6.67 -22.04
C GLU A 121 15.01 7.64 -21.01
N ARG A 122 13.87 7.27 -20.42
CA ARG A 122 13.07 8.07 -19.50
C ARG A 122 12.56 9.40 -20.09
N ASP A 123 12.61 9.55 -21.41
CA ASP A 123 12.12 10.72 -22.13
C ASP A 123 11.54 10.35 -23.51
N TRP A 124 10.52 11.07 -23.95
CA TRP A 124 9.92 10.80 -25.26
C TRP A 124 10.82 11.36 -26.37
N PRO A 125 11.24 10.55 -27.35
CA PRO A 125 12.22 10.98 -28.34
C PRO A 125 11.58 11.86 -29.44
N TYR A 126 11.28 13.12 -29.12
CA TYR A 126 10.57 14.06 -30.02
C TYR A 126 11.29 14.26 -31.36
N ALA A 127 12.62 14.25 -31.38
CA ALA A 127 13.39 14.44 -32.62
C ALA A 127 13.12 13.37 -33.70
N VAL A 128 12.75 12.15 -33.30
CA VAL A 128 12.45 11.04 -34.22
C VAL A 128 10.97 10.70 -34.29
N CYS A 129 10.23 10.99 -33.22
CA CYS A 129 8.84 10.56 -33.09
C CYS A 129 7.82 11.67 -33.31
N HIS A 130 8.23 12.94 -33.29
CA HIS A 130 7.35 14.08 -33.52
C HIS A 130 7.68 14.74 -34.85
N ARG A 131 6.66 15.18 -35.59
CA ARG A 131 6.82 16.05 -36.75
C ARG A 131 6.65 17.50 -36.27
N PRO A 132 7.66 18.38 -36.42
CA PRO A 132 7.55 19.77 -35.98
C PRO A 132 6.38 20.50 -36.64
#